data_AF-A0AAQ4F4B4-F1
#
_entry.id   AF-A0AAQ4F4B4-F1
#
_cell.length_a   1.000
_cell.length_b   1.000
_cell.length_c   1.000
_cell.angle_alpha   90.00
_cell.angle_beta   90.00
_cell.angle_gamma   90.00
#
_symmetry.space_group_name_H-M   'P 1'
#
loop_
_entity.id
_entity.type
_entity.pdbx_description
1 polymer ?
#
loop_
_entity_poly.entity_id
_entity_poly.type
_entity_poly.pdbx_seq_one_letter_code
_entity_poly.pdbx_strand_id
1 'polypeptide(L)'
;MAAKSATFFTFLMMKNHPNTVSTFQSLETLDNGKPFSNSQGDVAFAISCLRYCAGFADKVHGKTIPLDGNAFVYTRREPIGVVGQIIPWNGPIVMVAAKLGPALAMGNTVVLKPAEQTPLTALLVASYVVEAGFPPGVVNIVPGYGKTAGSAVASHPDINKVAFTGSTQVGRLILQASGTSNLKKVSLELGGKSPLIIFPDADRECLG
;
A
#
# COMPACT_ATOMS: atom_id res chain seq x y z
N MET A 1 -12.86 -9.88 -12.09
CA MET A 1 -11.59 -9.86 -12.86
C MET A 1 -10.40 -9.48 -11.98
N ALA A 2 -10.51 -8.48 -11.08
CA ALA A 2 -9.44 -8.11 -10.11
C ALA A 2 -8.96 -9.25 -9.19
N ALA A 3 -9.85 -10.19 -8.83
CA ALA A 3 -9.48 -11.37 -8.02
C ALA A 3 -8.54 -12.36 -8.73
N LYS A 4 -8.47 -12.35 -10.07
CA LYS A 4 -7.49 -13.15 -10.82
C LYS A 4 -6.12 -12.44 -10.94
N SER A 5 -6.04 -11.15 -10.63
CA SER A 5 -4.85 -10.30 -10.80
C SER A 5 -3.93 -10.27 -9.57
N ALA A 6 -4.49 -10.35 -8.35
CA ALA A 6 -3.70 -10.28 -7.11
C ALA A 6 -2.84 -11.55 -6.86
N THR A 7 -3.36 -12.73 -7.22
CA THR A 7 -2.60 -13.99 -7.16
C THR A 7 -1.44 -14.01 -8.16
N PHE A 8 -1.56 -13.28 -9.27
CA PHE A 8 -0.56 -13.23 -10.35
C PHE A 8 0.66 -12.37 -9.99
N PHE A 9 0.47 -11.27 -9.25
CA PHE A 9 1.55 -10.36 -8.85
C PHE A 9 2.64 -11.04 -8.01
N THR A 10 2.25 -11.94 -7.11
CA THR A 10 3.22 -12.68 -6.28
C THR A 10 3.90 -13.82 -7.02
N PHE A 11 3.21 -14.43 -8.00
CA PHE A 11 3.73 -15.55 -8.76
C PHE A 11 4.86 -15.11 -9.71
N LEU A 12 4.80 -13.88 -10.23
CA LEU A 12 5.80 -13.32 -11.16
C LEU A 12 7.06 -12.79 -10.49
N MET A 13 6.93 -12.18 -9.31
CA MET A 13 8.09 -11.70 -8.54
C MET A 13 9.07 -12.83 -8.16
N MET A 14 8.66 -14.10 -8.25
CA MET A 14 9.46 -15.24 -7.77
C MET A 14 9.78 -16.33 -8.81
N LYS A 15 9.08 -16.46 -9.94
CA LYS A 15 9.24 -17.63 -10.82
C LYS A 15 9.97 -17.38 -12.14
N ASN A 16 10.01 -16.15 -12.64
CA ASN A 16 10.43 -15.89 -14.03
C ASN A 16 11.86 -15.34 -14.21
N HIS A 17 12.49 -14.78 -13.17
CA HIS A 17 13.90 -14.40 -13.25
C HIS A 17 14.67 -14.87 -12.02
N PRO A 18 15.81 -15.55 -12.21
CA PRO A 18 16.60 -16.13 -11.11
C PRO A 18 17.10 -15.08 -10.11
N ASN A 19 17.05 -13.78 -10.46
CA ASN A 19 17.62 -12.69 -9.68
C ASN A 19 16.59 -11.62 -9.25
N THR A 20 15.27 -11.79 -9.48
CA THR A 20 14.27 -10.73 -9.16
C THR A 20 14.38 -10.27 -7.70
N VAL A 21 14.38 -11.23 -6.77
CA VAL A 21 14.43 -10.93 -5.33
C VAL A 21 15.70 -10.17 -4.97
N SER A 22 16.87 -10.62 -5.44
CA SER A 22 18.13 -9.92 -5.20
C SER A 22 18.18 -8.53 -5.84
N THR A 23 17.54 -8.33 -6.99
CA THR A 23 17.45 -7.01 -7.64
C THR A 23 16.68 -6.02 -6.76
N PHE A 24 15.53 -6.42 -6.22
CA PHE A 24 14.79 -5.57 -5.29
C PHE A 24 15.57 -5.28 -4.00
N GLN A 25 16.27 -6.28 -3.45
CA GLN A 25 17.07 -6.11 -2.23
C GLN A 25 18.23 -5.12 -2.45
N SER A 26 18.93 -5.25 -3.58
CA SER A 26 20.02 -4.35 -3.95
C SER A 26 19.49 -2.94 -4.24
N LEU A 27 18.35 -2.82 -4.91
CA LEU A 27 17.75 -1.53 -5.25
C LEU A 27 17.26 -0.79 -4.00
N GLU A 28 16.62 -1.48 -3.06
CA GLU A 28 16.26 -0.92 -1.75
C GLU A 28 17.50 -0.40 -1.01
N THR A 29 18.57 -1.18 -0.99
CA THR A 29 19.84 -0.79 -0.36
C THR A 29 20.43 0.46 -1.01
N LEU A 30 20.44 0.50 -2.34
CA LEU A 30 21.05 1.58 -3.11
C LEU A 30 20.25 2.90 -3.04
N ASP A 31 18.94 2.83 -3.20
CA ASP A 31 18.06 4.01 -3.30
C ASP A 31 17.70 4.55 -1.91
N ASN A 32 17.44 3.67 -0.93
CA ASN A 32 17.09 4.08 0.44
C ASN A 32 18.31 4.24 1.36
N GLY A 33 19.39 3.48 1.14
CA GLY A 33 20.60 3.53 1.98
C GLY A 33 20.58 2.61 3.22
N LYS A 34 19.58 1.73 3.36
CA LYS A 34 19.54 0.73 4.44
C LYS A 34 20.57 -0.39 4.22
N PRO A 35 21.06 -1.05 5.28
CA PRO A 35 21.90 -2.25 5.14
C PRO A 35 21.21 -3.34 4.32
N PHE A 36 21.98 -4.07 3.51
CA PHE A 36 21.44 -5.12 2.64
C PHE A 36 20.65 -6.19 3.41
N SER A 37 21.09 -6.58 4.60
CA SER A 37 20.38 -7.52 5.47
C SER A 37 18.96 -7.06 5.82
N ASN A 38 18.75 -5.76 6.01
CA ASN A 38 17.43 -5.20 6.29
C ASN A 38 16.57 -5.23 5.02
N SER A 39 17.16 -4.91 3.86
CA SER A 39 16.48 -5.02 2.55
C SER A 39 15.97 -6.44 2.28
N GLN A 40 16.72 -7.48 2.70
CA GLN A 40 16.27 -8.87 2.59
C GLN A 40 14.97 -9.12 3.36
N GLY A 41 14.91 -8.65 4.62
CA GLY A 41 13.71 -8.73 5.45
C GLY A 41 12.53 -7.97 4.85
N ASP A 42 12.76 -6.75 4.36
CA ASP A 42 11.73 -5.90 3.77
C ASP A 42 11.10 -6.52 2.52
N VAL A 43 11.92 -7.09 1.62
CA VAL A 43 11.42 -7.78 0.43
C VAL A 43 10.65 -9.05 0.79
N ALA A 44 11.13 -9.83 1.77
CA ALA A 44 10.42 -11.01 2.25
C ALA A 44 9.06 -10.66 2.89
N PHE A 45 9.02 -9.57 3.67
CA PHE A 45 7.78 -9.04 4.24
C PHE A 45 6.83 -8.57 3.15
N ALA A 46 7.30 -7.79 2.17
CA ALA A 46 6.48 -7.30 1.07
C ALA A 46 5.82 -8.45 0.29
N ILE A 47 6.58 -9.49 -0.05
CA ILE A 47 6.07 -10.71 -0.71
C ILE A 47 4.97 -11.35 0.15
N SER A 48 5.21 -11.51 1.44
CA SER A 48 4.26 -12.13 2.36
C SER A 48 2.97 -11.31 2.50
N CYS A 49 3.09 -9.99 2.60
CA CYS A 49 1.97 -9.06 2.64
C CYS A 49 1.10 -9.15 1.38
N LEU A 50 1.73 -9.19 0.20
CA LEU A 50 1.03 -9.32 -1.08
C LEU A 50 0.31 -10.66 -1.22
N ARG A 51 0.96 -11.77 -0.81
CA ARG A 51 0.32 -13.10 -0.75
C ARG A 51 -0.91 -13.09 0.15
N TYR A 52 -0.75 -12.52 1.35
CA TYR A 52 -1.84 -12.43 2.31
C TYR A 52 -3.02 -11.66 1.72
N CYS A 53 -2.78 -10.48 1.14
CA CYS A 53 -3.83 -9.67 0.53
C CYS A 53 -4.47 -10.37 -0.68
N ALA A 54 -3.69 -11.07 -1.51
CA ALA A 54 -4.22 -11.85 -2.63
C ALA A 54 -5.22 -12.91 -2.16
N GLY A 55 -4.95 -13.55 -1.01
CA GLY A 55 -5.86 -14.50 -0.39
C GLY A 55 -7.22 -13.92 0.03
N PHE A 56 -7.35 -12.59 0.17
CA PHE A 56 -8.62 -11.94 0.48
C PHE A 56 -9.47 -11.61 -0.73
N ALA A 57 -8.92 -11.60 -1.95
CA ALA A 57 -9.58 -11.02 -3.11
C ALA A 57 -10.94 -11.68 -3.49
N ASP A 58 -11.14 -12.93 -3.09
CA ASP A 58 -12.39 -13.70 -3.28
C ASP A 58 -13.18 -13.93 -1.96
N LYS A 59 -12.73 -13.35 -0.84
CA LYS A 59 -13.28 -13.58 0.52
C LYS A 59 -13.91 -12.33 1.15
N VAL A 60 -14.05 -11.26 0.38
CA VAL A 60 -14.71 -10.04 0.83
C VAL A 60 -16.22 -10.21 0.67
N HIS A 61 -16.86 -10.64 1.75
CA HIS A 61 -18.30 -10.89 1.76
C HIS A 61 -19.10 -9.76 2.42
N GLY A 62 -20.32 -9.58 1.94
CA GLY A 62 -21.37 -8.83 2.63
C GLY A 62 -22.02 -9.66 3.74
N LYS A 63 -23.20 -9.23 4.18
CA LYS A 63 -24.04 -9.92 5.15
C LYS A 63 -25.47 -9.95 4.65
N THR A 64 -26.18 -11.05 4.87
CA THR A 64 -27.64 -11.07 4.92
C THR A 64 -28.09 -10.68 6.32
N ILE A 65 -29.13 -9.85 6.43
CA ILE A 65 -29.55 -9.25 7.69
C ILE A 65 -30.99 -9.70 7.98
N PRO A 66 -31.26 -10.39 9.11
CA PRO A 66 -32.62 -10.73 9.52
C PRO A 66 -33.30 -9.46 10.06
N LEU A 67 -33.95 -8.72 9.17
CA LEU A 67 -34.72 -7.53 9.53
C LEU A 67 -36.14 -7.95 9.92
N ASP A 68 -36.73 -7.27 10.90
CA ASP A 68 -38.15 -7.40 11.20
C ASP A 68 -39.01 -6.95 10.01
N GLY A 69 -40.10 -7.67 9.74
CA GLY A 69 -41.02 -7.38 8.63
C GLY A 69 -40.71 -8.16 7.35
N ASN A 70 -41.32 -7.77 6.23
CA ASN A 70 -41.30 -8.53 4.98
C ASN A 70 -40.33 -7.92 3.93
N ALA A 71 -39.04 -7.86 4.26
CA ALA A 71 -38.01 -7.37 3.36
C ALA A 71 -36.77 -8.27 3.37
N PHE A 72 -36.19 -8.50 2.20
CA PHE A 72 -34.90 -9.17 2.07
C PHE A 72 -33.78 -8.11 2.07
N VAL A 73 -32.94 -8.15 3.11
CA VAL A 73 -31.87 -7.17 3.30
C VAL A 73 -30.50 -7.86 3.23
N TYR A 74 -29.61 -7.29 2.43
CA TYR A 74 -28.22 -7.68 2.37
C TYR A 74 -27.31 -6.48 2.15
N THR A 75 -26.02 -6.65 2.45
CA THR A 75 -24.99 -5.63 2.23
C THR A 75 -24.00 -6.09 1.17
N ARG A 76 -23.37 -5.13 0.49
CA ARG A 76 -22.26 -5.37 -0.44
C ARG A 76 -21.05 -4.56 0.02
N ARG A 77 -19.86 -5.12 -0.17
CA ARG A 77 -18.60 -4.40 0.02
C ARG A 77 -18.01 -4.10 -1.35
N GLU A 78 -18.38 -2.97 -1.90
CA GLU A 78 -17.94 -2.54 -3.22
C GLU A 78 -16.59 -1.80 -3.14
N PRO A 79 -15.75 -1.87 -4.19
CA PRO A 79 -14.57 -1.02 -4.29
C PRO A 79 -14.97 0.46 -4.18
N ILE A 80 -14.09 1.26 -3.58
CA ILE A 80 -14.33 2.71 -3.47
C ILE A 80 -14.11 3.44 -4.80
N GLY A 81 -13.37 2.83 -5.74
CA GLY A 81 -13.01 3.41 -7.03
C GLY A 81 -11.51 3.66 -7.14
N VAL A 82 -11.13 4.89 -7.50
CA VAL A 82 -9.74 5.33 -7.64
C VAL A 82 -9.17 5.72 -6.28
N VAL A 83 -8.05 5.10 -5.91
CA VAL A 83 -7.35 5.34 -4.64
C VAL A 83 -6.01 6.04 -4.89
N GLY A 84 -5.89 7.26 -4.40
CA GLY A 84 -4.62 7.98 -4.32
C GLY A 84 -3.78 7.46 -3.15
N GLN A 85 -2.55 7.07 -3.41
CA GLN A 85 -1.65 6.48 -2.42
C GLN A 85 -0.34 7.25 -2.38
N ILE A 86 0.08 7.69 -1.19
CA ILE A 86 1.32 8.45 -1.01
C ILE A 86 2.14 7.75 0.07
N ILE A 87 3.34 7.29 -0.28
CA ILE A 87 4.24 6.50 0.60
C ILE A 87 5.48 7.30 1.03
N PRO A 88 6.05 7.01 2.21
CA PRO A 88 7.30 7.59 2.68
C PRO A 88 8.51 6.88 2.08
N TRP A 89 9.70 7.41 2.39
CA TRP A 89 10.97 6.89 1.91
C TRP A 89 11.57 5.78 2.78
N ASN A 90 11.14 5.59 4.03
CA ASN A 90 11.85 4.76 5.01
C ASN A 90 11.67 3.24 4.83
N GLY A 91 10.65 2.81 4.09
CA GLY A 91 10.44 1.40 3.74
C GLY A 91 9.75 1.26 2.39
N PRO A 92 10.38 1.65 1.27
CA PRO A 92 9.68 1.86 0.00
C PRO A 92 8.95 0.60 -0.49
N ILE A 93 9.62 -0.57 -0.58
CA ILE A 93 8.97 -1.81 -1.05
C ILE A 93 7.85 -2.27 -0.10
N VAL A 94 8.06 -2.16 1.21
CA VAL A 94 7.08 -2.53 2.23
C VAL A 94 5.84 -1.65 2.12
N MET A 95 6.02 -0.35 1.92
CA MET A 95 4.94 0.61 1.78
C MET A 95 4.18 0.46 0.47
N VAL A 96 4.86 0.09 -0.62
CA VAL A 96 4.20 -0.31 -1.87
C VAL A 96 3.30 -1.51 -1.62
N ALA A 97 3.82 -2.58 -1.00
CA ALA A 97 3.04 -3.79 -0.71
C ALA A 97 1.83 -3.51 0.21
N ALA A 98 2.06 -2.80 1.31
CA ALA A 98 1.04 -2.46 2.30
C ALA A 98 -0.08 -1.59 1.74
N LYS A 99 0.17 -0.80 0.68
CA LYS A 99 -0.86 0.02 0.05
C LYS A 99 -1.51 -0.64 -1.18
N LEU A 100 -0.72 -1.20 -2.09
CA LEU A 100 -1.26 -1.84 -3.29
C LEU A 100 -2.04 -3.11 -2.94
N GLY A 101 -1.50 -3.97 -2.07
CA GLY A 101 -2.10 -5.25 -1.69
C GLY A 101 -3.57 -5.16 -1.32
N PRO A 102 -3.94 -4.44 -0.24
CA PRO A 102 -5.33 -4.35 0.18
C PRO A 102 -6.21 -3.56 -0.80
N ALA A 103 -5.68 -2.53 -1.47
CA ALA A 103 -6.46 -1.76 -2.44
C ALA A 103 -6.89 -2.62 -3.65
N LEU A 104 -5.95 -3.39 -4.20
CA LEU A 104 -6.18 -4.27 -5.35
C LEU A 104 -7.04 -5.48 -4.97
N ALA A 105 -6.83 -6.06 -3.79
CA ALA A 105 -7.65 -7.17 -3.29
C ALA A 105 -9.13 -6.76 -3.16
N MET A 106 -9.39 -5.51 -2.80
CA MET A 106 -10.75 -4.95 -2.72
C MET A 106 -11.32 -4.50 -4.08
N GLY A 107 -10.57 -4.65 -5.18
CA GLY A 107 -11.02 -4.32 -6.54
C GLY A 107 -10.88 -2.85 -6.93
N ASN A 108 -10.05 -2.07 -6.23
CA ASN A 108 -9.81 -0.66 -6.55
C ASN A 108 -8.75 -0.49 -7.65
N THR A 109 -8.74 0.68 -8.28
CA THR A 109 -7.61 1.15 -9.09
C THR A 109 -6.79 2.16 -8.29
N VAL A 110 -5.50 2.30 -8.63
CA VAL A 110 -4.54 3.05 -7.80
C VAL A 110 -3.76 4.07 -8.62
N VAL A 111 -3.58 5.25 -8.02
CA VAL A 111 -2.54 6.22 -8.38
C VAL A 111 -1.58 6.33 -7.19
N LEU A 112 -0.37 5.78 -7.31
CA LEU A 112 0.63 5.73 -6.24
C LEU A 112 1.76 6.71 -6.53
N LYS A 113 2.05 7.58 -5.56
CA LYS A 113 3.19 8.49 -5.54
C LYS A 113 4.24 7.97 -4.55
N PRO A 114 5.41 7.49 -5.02
CA PRO A 114 6.52 7.14 -4.15
C PRO A 114 7.22 8.40 -3.61
N ALA A 115 7.92 8.28 -2.49
CA ALA A 115 8.75 9.38 -1.98
C ALA A 115 9.81 9.79 -3.03
N GLU A 116 10.08 11.09 -3.13
CA GLU A 116 11.04 11.64 -4.10
C GLU A 116 12.47 11.14 -3.87
N GLN A 117 12.80 10.75 -2.64
CA GLN A 117 14.10 10.19 -2.27
C GLN A 117 14.29 8.75 -2.74
N THR A 118 13.21 7.97 -2.86
CA THR A 118 13.28 6.52 -3.09
C THR A 118 12.26 6.03 -4.14
N PRO A 119 12.28 6.55 -5.37
CA PRO A 119 11.28 6.22 -6.37
C PRO A 119 11.54 4.88 -7.09
N LEU A 120 12.78 4.39 -7.10
CA LEU A 120 13.22 3.37 -8.05
C LEU A 120 12.54 2.02 -7.81
N THR A 121 12.38 1.62 -6.55
CA THR A 121 11.72 0.36 -6.20
C THR A 121 10.26 0.32 -6.67
N ALA A 122 9.52 1.43 -6.52
CA ALA A 122 8.14 1.52 -6.98
C ALA A 122 8.05 1.49 -8.50
N LEU A 123 9.00 2.13 -9.21
CA LEU A 123 9.07 2.07 -10.66
C LEU A 123 9.41 0.68 -11.18
N LEU A 124 10.30 -0.05 -10.51
CA LEU A 124 10.57 -1.45 -10.84
C LEU A 124 9.33 -2.32 -10.60
N VAL A 125 8.58 -2.09 -9.52
CA VAL A 125 7.28 -2.74 -9.31
C VAL A 125 6.34 -2.51 -10.50
N ALA A 126 6.33 -1.31 -11.11
CA ALA A 126 5.48 -1.02 -12.27
C ALA A 126 5.76 -1.95 -13.46
N SER A 127 7.02 -2.31 -13.73
CA SER A 127 7.34 -3.23 -14.82
C SER A 127 6.77 -4.63 -14.56
N TYR A 128 6.83 -5.10 -13.31
CA TYR A 128 6.24 -6.38 -12.92
C TYR A 128 4.72 -6.36 -12.87
N VAL A 129 4.08 -5.21 -12.62
CA VAL A 129 2.62 -5.07 -12.79
C VAL A 129 2.21 -5.34 -14.23
N VAL A 130 2.98 -4.81 -15.19
CA VAL A 130 2.73 -5.02 -16.63
C VAL A 130 2.96 -6.48 -17.01
N GLU A 131 4.09 -7.06 -16.58
CA GLU A 131 4.39 -8.49 -16.82
C GLU A 131 3.30 -9.39 -16.20
N ALA A 132 2.70 -8.95 -15.08
CA ALA A 132 1.58 -9.64 -14.43
C ALA A 132 0.25 -9.54 -15.13
N GLY A 133 0.18 -8.87 -16.28
CA GLY A 133 -1.04 -8.79 -17.08
C GLY A 133 -2.15 -8.04 -16.36
N PHE A 134 -1.81 -7.11 -15.46
CA PHE A 134 -2.81 -6.18 -14.94
C PHE A 134 -3.37 -5.37 -16.11
N PRO A 135 -4.71 -5.17 -16.17
CA PRO A 135 -5.27 -4.28 -17.17
C PRO A 135 -4.64 -2.89 -17.09
N PRO A 136 -4.38 -2.22 -18.24
CA PRO A 136 -3.84 -0.87 -18.26
C PRO A 136 -4.67 0.09 -17.39
N GLY A 137 -3.98 0.92 -16.61
CA GLY A 137 -4.61 1.91 -15.73
C GLY A 137 -5.06 1.39 -14.36
N VAL A 138 -4.97 0.08 -14.06
CA VAL A 138 -5.30 -0.45 -12.72
C VAL A 138 -4.29 0.03 -11.67
N VAL A 139 -3.01 0.11 -12.03
CA VAL A 139 -1.96 0.67 -11.18
C VAL A 139 -1.21 1.72 -11.99
N ASN A 140 -1.13 2.93 -11.47
CA ASN A 140 -0.39 4.04 -12.05
C ASN A 140 0.60 4.54 -11.00
N ILE A 141 1.89 4.57 -11.32
CA ILE A 141 2.94 5.01 -10.38
C ILE A 141 3.51 6.32 -10.91
N VAL A 142 3.40 7.39 -10.11
CA VAL A 142 3.73 8.77 -10.50
C VAL A 142 4.74 9.36 -9.51
N PRO A 143 6.06 9.20 -9.77
CA PRO A 143 7.09 9.86 -9.00
C PRO A 143 6.98 11.39 -9.10
N GLY A 144 7.44 12.07 -8.06
CA GLY A 144 7.47 13.53 -8.02
C GLY A 144 7.62 14.05 -6.60
N TYR A 145 7.53 15.36 -6.43
CA TYR A 145 7.65 15.99 -5.11
C TYR A 145 6.32 15.99 -4.36
N GLY A 146 6.39 16.04 -3.03
CA GLY A 146 5.18 16.14 -2.19
C GLY A 146 4.33 17.37 -2.52
N LYS A 147 4.96 18.54 -2.70
CA LYS A 147 4.26 19.81 -2.97
C LYS A 147 3.52 19.85 -4.30
N THR A 148 3.94 19.07 -5.29
CA THR A 148 3.37 19.03 -6.64
C THR A 148 2.54 17.77 -6.83
N ALA A 149 3.18 16.64 -7.10
CA ALA A 149 2.51 15.36 -7.36
C ALA A 149 1.67 14.89 -6.16
N GLY A 150 2.20 15.02 -4.93
CA GLY A 150 1.47 14.64 -3.71
C GLY A 150 0.21 15.49 -3.49
N SER A 151 0.34 16.81 -3.59
CA SER A 151 -0.78 17.75 -3.48
C SER A 151 -1.85 17.48 -4.55
N ALA A 152 -1.44 17.26 -5.80
CA ALA A 152 -2.36 16.95 -6.89
C ALA A 152 -3.18 15.69 -6.60
N VAL A 153 -2.53 14.62 -6.14
CA VAL A 153 -3.21 13.38 -5.73
C VAL A 153 -4.17 13.62 -4.56
N ALA A 154 -3.80 14.44 -3.58
CA ALA A 154 -4.64 14.71 -2.42
C ALA A 154 -5.90 15.53 -2.76
N SER A 155 -5.78 16.52 -3.65
CA SER A 155 -6.87 17.44 -3.99
C SER A 155 -7.67 17.06 -5.24
N HIS A 156 -7.26 16.02 -6.00
CA HIS A 156 -7.95 15.66 -7.25
C HIS A 156 -9.45 15.35 -7.01
N PRO A 157 -10.38 15.93 -7.78
CA PRO A 157 -11.82 15.72 -7.59
C PRO A 157 -12.28 14.28 -7.91
N ASP A 158 -11.60 13.61 -8.84
CA ASP A 158 -11.98 12.25 -9.25
C ASP A 158 -11.26 11.12 -8.47
N ILE A 159 -10.43 11.46 -7.48
CA ILE A 159 -9.88 10.46 -6.56
C ILE A 159 -10.88 10.22 -5.43
N ASN A 160 -11.35 8.98 -5.28
CA ASN A 160 -12.42 8.64 -4.33
C ASN A 160 -11.92 8.43 -2.90
N LYS A 161 -10.63 8.09 -2.75
CA LYS A 161 -9.98 7.87 -1.45
C LYS A 161 -8.50 8.23 -1.51
N VAL A 162 -7.96 8.79 -0.43
CA VAL A 162 -6.52 8.97 -0.24
C VAL A 162 -6.00 8.14 0.95
N ALA A 163 -4.84 7.52 0.79
CA ALA A 163 -4.11 6.80 1.84
C ALA A 163 -2.68 7.31 1.93
N PHE A 164 -2.35 8.02 3.01
CA PHE A 164 -1.06 8.66 3.21
C PHE A 164 -0.31 8.02 4.37
N THR A 165 1.00 7.83 4.19
CA THR A 165 1.91 7.50 5.28
C THR A 165 3.07 8.49 5.29
N GLY A 166 3.36 9.08 6.44
CA GLY A 166 4.43 10.08 6.56
C GLY A 166 4.28 10.99 7.78
N SER A 167 4.70 12.25 7.66
CA SER A 167 4.69 13.16 8.82
C SER A 167 3.29 13.60 9.21
N THR A 168 3.09 13.82 10.52
CA THR A 168 1.82 14.35 11.06
C THR A 168 1.46 15.71 10.46
N GLN A 169 2.46 16.55 10.19
CA GLN A 169 2.26 17.85 9.53
C GLN A 169 1.63 17.68 8.15
N VAL A 170 2.15 16.79 7.32
CA VAL A 170 1.60 16.54 5.97
C VAL A 170 0.25 15.82 6.08
N GLY A 171 0.07 14.90 7.04
CA GLY A 171 -1.22 14.25 7.28
C GLY A 171 -2.38 15.23 7.50
N ARG A 172 -2.13 16.34 8.22
CA ARG A 172 -3.11 17.42 8.39
C ARG A 172 -3.45 18.11 7.06
N LEU A 173 -2.45 18.36 6.21
CA LEU A 173 -2.67 18.93 4.87
C LEU A 173 -3.48 17.99 3.98
N ILE A 174 -3.26 16.68 4.07
CA ILE A 174 -4.06 15.68 3.33
C ILE A 174 -5.53 15.72 3.78
N LEU A 175 -5.80 15.81 5.09
CA LEU A 175 -7.18 15.95 5.59
C LEU A 175 -7.84 17.25 5.13
N GLN A 176 -7.11 18.37 5.17
CA GLN A 176 -7.60 19.65 4.67
C GLN A 176 -7.93 19.58 3.18
N ALA A 177 -7.00 19.08 2.35
CA ALA A 177 -7.22 18.91 0.92
C ALA A 177 -8.43 18.03 0.62
N SER A 178 -8.63 16.97 1.40
CA SER A 178 -9.83 16.13 1.30
C SER A 178 -11.12 16.90 1.59
N GLY A 179 -11.12 17.67 2.69
CA GLY A 179 -12.23 18.51 3.10
C GLY A 179 -12.63 19.56 2.07
N THR A 180 -11.64 20.21 1.44
CA THR A 180 -11.87 21.31 0.51
C THR A 180 -12.09 20.88 -0.94
N SER A 181 -11.85 19.62 -1.29
CA SER A 181 -11.99 19.14 -2.69
C SER A 181 -13.31 18.40 -2.91
N ASN A 182 -13.45 17.19 -2.37
CA ASN A 182 -14.58 16.30 -2.68
C ASN A 182 -15.01 15.42 -1.50
N LEU A 183 -14.57 15.72 -0.28
CA LEU A 183 -14.86 14.93 0.93
C LEU A 183 -14.45 13.45 0.80
N LYS A 184 -13.41 13.15 0.00
CA LYS A 184 -12.88 11.79 -0.18
C LYS A 184 -12.53 11.12 1.15
N LYS A 185 -12.58 9.79 1.20
CA LYS A 185 -12.17 9.06 2.41
C LYS A 185 -10.66 9.18 2.61
N VAL A 186 -10.21 9.30 3.86
CA VAL A 186 -8.79 9.44 4.22
C VAL A 186 -8.36 8.32 5.17
N SER A 187 -7.18 7.75 4.95
CA SER A 187 -6.46 6.93 5.93
C SER A 187 -5.05 7.49 6.11
N LEU A 188 -4.62 7.66 7.36
CA LEU A 188 -3.32 8.24 7.71
C LEU A 188 -2.55 7.30 8.63
N GLU A 189 -1.32 6.98 8.25
CA GLU A 189 -0.32 6.35 9.13
C GLU A 189 0.78 7.37 9.39
N LEU A 190 0.91 7.83 10.63
CA LEU A 190 1.71 9.01 10.96
C LEU A 190 2.85 8.66 11.94
N GLY A 191 3.71 9.64 12.20
CA GLY A 191 4.78 9.49 13.19
C GLY A 191 4.23 9.24 14.59
N GLY A 192 4.98 8.47 15.38
CA GLY A 192 4.66 8.14 16.76
C GLY A 192 5.86 8.33 17.69
N LYS A 193 5.59 8.37 18.99
CA LYS A 193 6.60 8.30 20.06
C LYS A 193 6.28 7.11 20.96
N SER A 194 6.52 5.92 20.43
CA SER A 194 6.15 4.66 21.09
C SER A 194 7.06 4.38 22.29
N PRO A 195 6.53 4.31 23.53
CA PRO A 195 7.32 3.99 24.70
C PRO A 195 7.58 2.48 24.80
N LEU A 196 8.76 2.10 25.29
CA LEU A 196 9.07 0.76 25.77
C LEU A 196 9.19 0.84 27.31
N ILE A 197 8.30 0.16 28.04
CA ILE A 197 8.26 0.16 29.51
C ILE A 197 8.72 -1.21 30.00
N ILE A 198 9.82 -1.25 30.76
CA ILE A 198 10.42 -2.46 31.30
C ILE A 198 10.13 -2.50 32.81
N PHE A 199 9.40 -3.53 33.24
CA PHE A 199 9.03 -3.72 34.64
C PHE A 199 10.13 -4.47 35.42
N PRO A 200 10.17 -4.39 36.76
CA PRO A 200 11.21 -5.03 37.56
C PRO A 200 11.30 -6.56 37.42
N ASP A 201 10.20 -7.20 37.03
CA ASP A 201 10.04 -8.63 36.80
C ASP A 201 10.23 -9.04 35.32
N ALA A 202 10.62 -8.10 34.46
CA ALA A 202 10.91 -8.40 33.07
C ALA A 202 12.06 -9.42 32.95
N ASP A 203 11.90 -10.37 32.04
CA ASP A 203 12.93 -11.33 31.68
C ASP A 203 14.18 -10.59 31.15
N ARG A 204 15.29 -10.74 31.88
CA ARG A 204 16.52 -10.00 31.62
C ARG A 204 17.29 -10.56 30.42
N GLU A 205 17.09 -11.82 30.06
CA GLU A 205 17.77 -12.42 28.90
C GLU A 205 17.26 -11.85 27.58
N CYS A 206 16.03 -11.33 27.56
CA CYS A 206 15.44 -10.68 26.39
C CYS A 206 15.87 -9.22 26.21
N LEU A 207 16.67 -8.65 27.13
CA LEU A 207 17.07 -7.24 27.14
C LEU A 207 18.46 -6.98 26.52
N GLY A 208 19.20 -8.02 26.13
CA GLY A 208 20.53 -7.89 25.50
C GLY A 208 21.15 -9.22 25.09
#